data_AF-A0AAW6STT3-F1
#
_entry.id   AF-A0AAW6STT3-F1
#
_cell.length_a   1.000
_cell.length_b   1.000
_cell.length_c   1.000
_cell.angle_alpha   90.00
_cell.angle_beta   90.00
_cell.angle_gamma   90.00
#
_symmetry.space_group_name_H-M   'P 1'
#
loop_
_entity.id
_entity.type
_entity.pdbx_description
1 polymer ?
#
loop_
_entity_poly.entity_id
_entity_poly.type
_entity_poly.pdbx_seq_one_letter_code
_entity_poly.pdbx_strand_id
1 'polypeptide(L)' 'MSQFIVCSSRLKPSKVKGEFPDILYMYIANDSHIGWHYTLTTEREQAYVFDESEIKEAEFIADCWKMQIKELN' A
#
# COMPACT_ATOMS: atom_id res chain seq x y z
N MET A 1 -14.24 13.75 3.73
CA MET A 1 -13.63 12.68 4.54
C MET A 1 -12.41 12.24 3.77
N SER A 2 -11.21 12.48 4.31
CA SER A 2 -9.97 12.05 3.66
C SER A 2 -9.83 10.53 3.78
N GLN A 3 -9.34 9.92 2.71
CA GLN A 3 -9.09 8.48 2.63
C GLN A 3 -7.63 8.24 2.34
N PHE A 4 -7.06 7.16 2.86
CA PHE A 4 -5.64 6.89 2.78
C PHE A 4 -5.36 5.45 2.37
N ILE A 5 -4.23 5.25 1.70
CA ILE A 5 -3.66 3.92 1.45
C ILE A 5 -2.22 3.88 1.95
N VAL A 6 -1.83 2.73 2.48
CA VAL A 6 -0.43 2.45 2.84
C VAL A 6 0.21 1.65 1.72
N CYS A 7 1.32 2.15 1.18
CA CYS A 7 2.00 1.53 0.04
C CYS A 7 3.51 1.70 0.06
N SER A 8 4.22 0.79 -0.59
CA SER A 8 5.61 0.98 -1.01
C SER A 8 5.73 0.82 -2.51
N SER A 9 6.80 1.37 -3.06
CA SER A 9 7.13 1.22 -4.47
C SER A 9 8.59 0.86 -4.61
N ARG A 10 8.88 -0.04 -5.55
CA ARG A 10 10.25 -0.35 -5.96
C ARG A 10 10.35 -0.45 -7.47
N LEU A 11 11.53 -0.18 -7.99
CA LEU A 11 11.82 -0.40 -9.40
C LEU A 11 12.09 -1.87 -9.64
N LYS A 12 11.42 -2.42 -10.64
CA LYS A 12 11.70 -3.75 -11.19
C LYS A 12 12.63 -3.56 -12.38
N PRO A 13 13.84 -4.14 -12.36
CA PRO A 13 14.78 -4.01 -13.47
C PRO A 13 14.15 -4.46 -14.80
N SER A 14 14.31 -3.66 -15.87
CA SER A 14 13.93 -4.09 -17.21
C SER A 14 14.89 -5.18 -17.69
N LYS A 15 14.34 -6.18 -18.38
CA LYS A 15 15.12 -7.23 -19.05
C LYS A 15 15.68 -6.76 -20.41
N VAL A 16 15.20 -5.61 -20.91
CA VAL A 16 15.58 -5.07 -22.23
C VAL A 16 16.45 -3.85 -22.02
N LYS A 17 17.63 -3.85 -22.67
CA LYS A 17 18.59 -2.75 -22.59
C LYS A 17 18.02 -1.51 -23.27
N GLY A 18 17.93 -0.40 -22.54
CA GLY A 18 17.42 0.89 -23.04
C GLY A 18 15.96 1.17 -22.66
N GLU A 19 15.26 0.21 -22.07
CA GLU A 19 13.91 0.44 -21.52
C GLU A 19 13.97 0.93 -20.08
N PHE A 20 13.01 1.78 -19.72
CA PHE A 20 12.83 2.20 -18.34
C PHE A 20 12.34 1.02 -17.47
N PRO A 21 12.77 0.96 -16.20
CA PRO A 21 12.29 -0.05 -15.27
C PRO A 21 10.81 0.17 -14.93
N ASP A 22 10.08 -0.94 -14.77
CA ASP A 22 8.71 -0.90 -14.29
C ASP A 22 8.68 -0.51 -12.81
N ILE A 23 7.62 0.19 -12.40
CA ILE A 23 7.36 0.44 -10.98
C ILE A 23 6.44 -0.64 -10.45
N LEU A 24 6.90 -1.40 -9.45
CA LEU A 24 6.06 -2.31 -8.70
C LEU A 24 5.58 -1.62 -7.43
N TYR A 25 4.26 -1.57 -7.25
CA TYR A 25 3.65 -1.14 -6.01
C TYR A 25 3.25 -2.34 -5.15
N MET A 26 3.37 -2.15 -3.84
CA MET A 26 2.79 -3.04 -2.83
C MET A 26 1.90 -2.20 -1.93
N TYR A 27 0.75 -2.75 -1.59
CA TYR A 27 -0.27 -2.13 -0.76
C TYR A 27 -0.59 -3.03 0.42
N ILE A 28 -1.13 -2.43 1.48
CA ILE A 28 -1.79 -3.16 2.55
C ILE A 28 -3.20 -3.53 2.10
N ALA A 29 -3.59 -4.78 2.32
CA ALA A 29 -4.95 -5.29 2.15
C ALA A 29 -5.41 -5.94 3.47
N ASN A 30 -6.72 -6.09 3.63
CA ASN A 30 -7.30 -6.79 4.79
C ASN A 30 -7.94 -8.11 4.32
N ASP A 31 -7.39 -9.23 4.79
CA ASP A 31 -7.80 -10.59 4.38
C ASP A 31 -8.80 -11.24 5.35
N SER A 32 -9.31 -10.50 6.34
CA SER A 32 -10.19 -11.06 7.37
C SER A 32 -11.51 -10.30 7.51
N HIS A 33 -12.60 -11.06 7.53
CA HIS A 33 -13.93 -10.56 7.83
C HIS A 33 -14.18 -10.31 9.34
N ILE A 34 -13.25 -10.70 10.23
CA ILE A 34 -13.47 -10.75 11.70
C ILE A 34 -12.36 -10.03 12.49
N GLY A 35 -11.39 -9.39 11.84
CA GLY A 35 -10.31 -8.68 12.54
C GLY A 35 -9.17 -8.19 11.64
N TRP A 36 -8.14 -7.61 12.27
CA TRP A 36 -7.04 -6.89 11.61
C TRP A 36 -5.94 -7.86 11.12
N HIS A 37 -6.25 -8.64 10.09
CA HIS A 37 -5.23 -9.42 9.38
C HIS A 37 -4.80 -8.66 8.13
N TYR A 38 -3.79 -7.81 8.31
CA TYR A 38 -3.17 -7.09 7.22
C TYR A 38 -2.25 -8.00 6.43
N THR A 39 -2.50 -8.05 5.13
CA THR A 39 -1.68 -8.74 4.15
C THR A 39 -1.15 -7.75 3.13
N LEU A 40 -0.25 -8.23 2.26
CA LEU A 40 0.27 -7.46 1.14
C LEU A 40 -0.43 -7.85 -0.15
N THR A 41 -0.78 -6.85 -0.95
CA THR A 41 -1.26 -7.05 -2.32
C THR A 41 -0.50 -6.15 -3.29
N THR A 42 -0.37 -6.60 -4.53
CA THR A 42 0.10 -5.77 -5.65
C THR A 42 -1.06 -5.14 -6.42
N GLU A 43 -2.30 -5.54 -6.12
CA GLU A 43 -3.50 -5.05 -6.78
C GLU A 43 -4.05 -3.85 -6.00
N ARG A 44 -4.05 -2.68 -6.63
CA ARG A 44 -4.55 -1.45 -6.00
C ARG A 44 -6.02 -1.55 -5.60
N GLU A 45 -6.83 -2.26 -6.37
CA GLU A 45 -8.28 -2.41 -6.13
C GLU A 45 -8.58 -3.21 -4.86
N GLN A 46 -7.64 -4.05 -4.43
CA GLN A 46 -7.74 -4.83 -3.19
C GLN A 46 -7.07 -4.12 -2.00
N ALA A 47 -6.50 -2.92 -2.20
CA ALA A 47 -5.87 -2.18 -1.14
C ALA A 47 -6.91 -1.75 -0.10
N TYR A 48 -6.56 -1.93 1.18
CA TYR A 48 -7.36 -1.42 2.27
C TYR A 48 -7.32 0.11 2.24
N VAL A 49 -8.51 0.71 2.27
CA VAL A 49 -8.68 2.15 2.31
C VAL A 49 -8.96 2.53 3.75
N PHE A 50 -7.97 3.14 4.38
CA PHE A 50 -8.08 3.67 5.73
C PHE A 50 -8.85 4.99 5.66
N ASP A 51 -9.83 5.18 6.55
CA ASP A 51 -10.48 6.47 6.70
C ASP A 51 -9.72 7.40 7.68
N GLU A 52 -10.21 8.62 7.85
CA GLU A 52 -9.63 9.61 8.76
C GLU A 52 -9.62 9.14 10.23
N SER A 53 -10.55 8.28 10.64
CA SER A 53 -10.58 7.72 11.99
C SER A 53 -9.51 6.65 12.22
N GLU A 54 -9.05 6.00 11.14
CA GLU A 54 -8.03 4.95 11.13
C GLU A 54 -6.61 5.48 10.83
N ILE A 55 -6.40 6.80 10.75
CA ILE A 55 -5.10 7.37 10.36
C ILE A 55 -3.93 6.91 11.24
N LYS A 56 -4.14 6.80 12.56
CA LYS A 56 -3.11 6.33 13.50
C LYS A 56 -2.70 4.89 13.24
N GLU A 57 -3.62 4.08 12.76
CA GLU A 57 -3.37 2.71 12.39
C GLU A 57 -2.60 2.63 11.07
N ALA A 58 -2.99 3.44 10.08
CA ALA A 58 -2.23 3.58 8.84
C ALA A 58 -0.77 4.01 9.11
N GLU A 59 -0.56 4.96 10.03
CA GLU A 59 0.76 5.38 10.51
C GLU A 59 1.55 4.25 11.17
N PHE A 60 0.91 3.50 12.07
CA PHE A 60 1.54 2.37 12.74
C PHE A 60 1.99 1.30 11.74
N ILE A 61 1.10 0.89 10.82
CA ILE A 61 1.42 -0.12 9.80
C ILE A 61 2.51 0.39 8.87
N ALA A 62 2.43 1.64 8.42
CA ALA A 62 3.43 2.25 7.57
C ALA A 62 4.81 2.24 8.24
N ASP A 63 4.92 2.55 9.53
CA ASP A 63 6.19 2.50 10.24
C ASP A 63 6.72 1.08 10.42
N CYS A 64 5.85 0.13 10.81
CA CYS A 64 6.22 -1.27 10.99
C CYS A 64 6.77 -1.90 9.69
N TRP A 65 6.17 -1.57 8.54
CA TRP A 65 6.50 -2.16 7.24
C TRP A 65 7.40 -1.27 6.38
N LYS A 66 7.81 -0.11 6.90
CA LYS A 66 8.59 0.93 6.19
C LYS A 66 7.95 1.31 4.85
N MET A 67 6.65 1.55 4.89
CA MET A 67 5.82 1.98 3.78
C MET A 67 5.47 3.48 3.91
N GLN A 68 4.78 4.00 2.91
CA GLN A 68 4.34 5.39 2.82
C GLN A 68 2.81 5.46 2.86
N ILE A 69 2.27 6.48 3.52
CA ILE A 69 0.85 6.79 3.47
C ILE A 69 0.60 7.74 2.30
N LYS A 70 -0.44 7.47 1.52
CA LYS A 70 -0.91 8.36 0.45
C LYS A 70 -2.38 8.67 0.65
N GLU A 71 -2.71 9.96 0.65
CA GLU A 71 -4.09 10.44 0.62
C GLU A 71 -4.69 10.20 -0.78
N LEU A 72 -5.95 9.77 -0.79
CA LEU A 72 -6.78 9.60 -1.97
C LEU A 72 -7.64 10.86 -2.14
N ASN A 73 -7.51 11.52 -3.29
CA ASN A 73 -8.35 12.65 -3.70
C ASN A 73 -9.68 12.17 -4.28
#